data_AF-A0A2D9X2B2-F1
#
_entry.id   AF-A0A2D9X2B2-F1
#
_cell.length_a   1.000
_cell.length_b   1.000
_cell.length_c   1.000
_cell.angle_alpha   90.00
_cell.angle_beta   90.00
_cell.angle_gamma   90.00
#
_symmetry.space_group_name_H-M   'P 1'
#
loop_
_entity.id
_entity.type
_entity.pdbx_description
1 polymer ?
#
loop_
_entity_poly.entity_id
_entity_poly.type
_entity_poly.pdbx_seq_one_letter_code
_entity_poly.pdbx_strand_id
1 'polypeptide(L)'
;MIKRSFSFGYLSLVISLLLLSLLSCLIILTELTHLYYSHVQSSRDHLIAYASALSGLRLTSDYHDHVTATLIESPVQTDFDSLPFFNYQGISFKLLQTPFSIYAYGTYNNVHCILNKDYP
;
A
#
# COMPACT_ATOMS: atom_id res chain seq x y z
N MET A 1 -59.76 10.55 -25.49
CA MET A 1 -58.97 9.77 -24.52
C MET A 1 -57.52 9.49 -24.97
N ILE A 2 -57.21 9.41 -26.26
CA ILE A 2 -55.87 9.04 -26.79
C ILE A 2 -54.73 10.03 -26.41
N LYS A 3 -55.00 11.35 -26.33
CA LYS A 3 -53.99 12.36 -25.94
C LYS A 3 -53.48 12.22 -24.50
N ARG A 4 -54.32 11.74 -23.56
CA ARG A 4 -53.90 11.53 -22.15
C ARG A 4 -52.98 10.32 -22.04
N SER A 5 -53.28 9.21 -22.73
CA SER A 5 -52.44 8.00 -22.71
C SER A 5 -51.04 8.24 -23.29
N PHE A 6 -50.92 9.05 -24.35
CA PHE A 6 -49.60 9.42 -24.89
C PHE A 6 -48.76 10.24 -23.88
N SER A 7 -49.37 11.19 -23.18
CA SER A 7 -48.70 12.00 -22.15
C SER A 7 -48.22 11.17 -20.95
N PHE A 8 -48.99 10.16 -20.52
CA PHE A 8 -48.57 9.24 -19.45
C PHE A 8 -47.45 8.30 -19.90
N GLY A 9 -47.45 7.83 -21.14
CA GLY A 9 -46.36 7.03 -21.71
C GLY A 9 -45.03 7.79 -21.78
N TYR A 10 -45.06 9.06 -22.21
CA TYR A 10 -43.86 9.91 -22.21
C TYR A 10 -43.33 10.18 -20.80
N LEU A 11 -44.21 10.48 -19.85
CA LEU A 11 -43.81 10.68 -18.46
C LEU A 11 -43.18 9.41 -17.87
N SER A 12 -43.76 8.24 -18.15
CA SER A 12 -43.20 6.95 -17.72
C SER A 12 -41.83 6.70 -18.33
N LEU A 13 -41.62 7.00 -19.62
CA LEU A 13 -40.31 6.87 -20.27
C LEU A 13 -39.26 7.80 -19.65
N VAL A 14 -39.63 9.04 -19.36
CA VAL A 14 -38.73 10.01 -18.70
C VAL A 14 -38.35 9.53 -17.31
N ILE A 15 -39.32 9.04 -16.52
CA ILE A 15 -39.05 8.48 -15.19
C ILE A 15 -38.13 7.27 -15.28
N SER A 16 -38.38 6.34 -16.21
CA SER A 16 -37.52 5.17 -16.39
C SER A 16 -36.09 5.54 -16.80
N LEU A 17 -35.93 6.55 -17.66
CA LEU A 17 -34.61 7.06 -18.05
C LEU A 17 -33.88 7.72 -16.88
N LEU A 18 -34.59 8.49 -16.04
CA LEU A 18 -34.04 9.10 -14.84
C LEU A 18 -33.62 8.06 -13.80
N LEU A 19 -34.41 7.00 -13.62
CA LEU A 19 -34.06 5.91 -12.72
C LEU A 19 -32.85 5.12 -13.23
N LEU A 20 -32.75 4.90 -14.53
CA LEU A 20 -31.61 4.20 -15.13
C LEU A 20 -30.32 5.03 -15.03
N SER A 21 -30.40 6.35 -15.25
CA SER A 21 -29.26 7.24 -15.08
C SER A 21 -28.83 7.39 -13.62
N LEU A 22 -29.79 7.40 -12.69
CA LEU A 22 -29.51 7.38 -11.26
C LEU A 22 -28.81 6.07 -10.87
N LEU A 23 -29.30 4.92 -11.36
CA LEU A 23 -28.71 3.62 -11.08
C LEU A 23 -27.28 3.52 -11.61
N SER A 24 -27.03 3.96 -12.84
CA SER A 24 -25.67 3.96 -13.41
C SER A 24 -24.73 4.87 -12.62
N CYS A 25 -25.21 6.04 -12.19
CA CYS A 25 -24.44 6.95 -11.33
C CYS A 25 -24.08 6.29 -9.99
N LEU A 26 -25.02 5.59 -9.35
CA LEU A 26 -24.79 4.87 -8.09
C LEU A 26 -23.76 3.74 -8.26
N ILE A 27 -23.81 3.00 -9.36
CA ILE A 27 -22.83 1.95 -9.67
C ILE A 27 -21.44 2.56 -9.83
N ILE A 28 -21.32 3.61 -10.65
CA ILE A 28 -20.03 4.29 -10.89
C ILE A 28 -19.47 4.84 -9.58
N LEU A 29 -20.31 5.46 -8.75
CA LEU A 29 -19.88 6.02 -7.47
C LEU A 29 -19.38 4.93 -6.51
N THR A 30 -20.03 3.75 -6.52
CA THR A 30 -19.63 2.61 -5.69
C THR A 30 -18.26 2.08 -6.12
N GLU A 31 -18.05 1.88 -7.43
CA GLU A 31 -16.75 1.46 -7.97
C GLU A 31 -15.65 2.49 -7.67
N LEU A 32 -15.94 3.78 -7.83
CA LEU A 32 -14.99 4.85 -7.54
C LEU A 32 -14.60 4.86 -6.05
N THR A 33 -15.56 4.63 -5.17
CA THR A 33 -15.33 4.55 -3.72
C THR A 33 -14.47 3.33 -3.37
N HIS A 34 -14.71 2.19 -4.01
CA HIS A 34 -13.91 0.99 -3.82
C HIS A 34 -12.46 1.20 -4.30
N LEU A 35 -12.26 1.80 -5.48
CA LEU A 35 -10.93 2.15 -5.98
C LEU A 35 -10.20 3.13 -5.05
N TYR A 36 -10.90 4.15 -4.56
CA TYR A 36 -10.33 5.10 -3.60
C TYR A 36 -9.93 4.41 -2.29
N TYR A 37 -10.80 3.57 -1.74
CA TYR A 37 -10.50 2.81 -0.52
C TYR A 37 -9.27 1.90 -0.71
N SER A 38 -9.19 1.18 -1.83
CA SER A 38 -8.04 0.35 -2.17
C SER A 38 -6.74 1.17 -2.27
N HIS A 39 -6.79 2.34 -2.91
CA HIS A 39 -5.64 3.24 -3.02
C HIS A 39 -5.17 3.76 -1.65
N VAL A 40 -6.11 4.15 -0.78
CA VAL A 40 -5.80 4.61 0.59
C VAL A 40 -5.16 3.48 1.40
N GLN A 41 -5.71 2.26 1.31
CA GLN A 41 -5.11 1.10 1.98
C GLN A 41 -3.71 0.80 1.48
N SER A 42 -3.50 0.74 0.16
CA SER A 42 -2.19 0.51 -0.43
C SER A 42 -1.17 1.56 0.02
N SER A 43 -1.57 2.83 0.07
CA SER A 43 -0.71 3.93 0.55
C SER A 43 -0.37 3.79 2.03
N ARG A 44 -1.34 3.40 2.86
CA ARG A 44 -1.13 3.13 4.28
C ARG A 44 -0.16 1.97 4.49
N ASP A 45 -0.34 0.88 3.76
CA ASP A 45 0.53 -0.30 3.87
C ASP A 45 1.98 0.05 3.51
N HIS A 46 2.18 0.83 2.44
CA HIS A 46 3.50 1.33 2.07
C HIS A 46 4.10 2.26 3.14
N LEU A 47 3.31 3.14 3.75
CA LEU A 47 3.80 4.02 4.83
C LEU A 47 4.24 3.22 6.06
N ILE A 48 3.53 2.15 6.40
CA ILE A 48 3.90 1.27 7.52
C ILE A 48 5.18 0.51 7.23
N ALA A 49 5.30 -0.09 6.03
CA ALA A 49 6.52 -0.78 5.61
C ALA A 49 7.72 0.18 5.57
N TYR A 50 7.53 1.40 5.07
CA TYR A 50 8.54 2.46 5.07
C TYR A 50 8.95 2.87 6.49
N ALA A 51 7.98 3.10 7.38
CA ALA A 51 8.27 3.47 8.77
C ALA A 51 9.02 2.36 9.52
N SER A 52 8.70 1.09 9.24
CA SER A 52 9.43 -0.07 9.74
C SER A 52 10.89 -0.06 9.27
N ALA A 53 11.14 0.07 7.97
CA ALA A 53 12.50 0.15 7.42
C ALA A 53 13.27 1.35 7.99
N LEU A 54 12.63 2.51 8.09
CA LEU A 54 13.24 3.73 8.63
C LEU A 54 13.61 3.58 10.11
N SER A 55 12.76 2.91 10.89
CA SER A 55 13.04 2.59 12.29
C SER A 55 14.24 1.66 12.40
N GLY A 56 14.35 0.68 11.50
CA GLY A 56 15.54 -0.17 11.39
C GLY A 56 16.81 0.64 11.18
N LEU A 57 16.83 1.53 10.18
CA LEU A 57 17.98 2.41 9.91
C LEU A 57 18.35 3.30 11.11
N ARG A 58 17.34 3.78 11.84
CA ARG A 58 17.55 4.61 13.04
C ARG A 58 18.18 3.80 14.18
N LEU A 59 17.78 2.55 14.35
CA LEU A 59 18.22 1.65 15.42
C LEU A 59 19.47 0.86 15.05
N THR A 60 20.00 1.01 13.83
CA THR A 60 21.20 0.31 13.37
C THR A 60 22.39 0.40 14.33
N SER A 61 22.59 1.54 15.00
CA SER A 61 23.66 1.69 16.01
C SER A 61 23.52 0.73 17.18
N ASP A 62 22.28 0.44 17.59
CA ASP A 62 21.97 -0.37 18.76
C ASP A 62 22.05 -1.87 18.45
N TYR A 63 21.88 -2.23 17.17
CA TYR A 63 21.92 -3.60 16.66
C TYR A 63 23.16 -3.91 15.83
N HIS A 64 24.16 -3.03 15.81
CA HIS A 64 25.30 -3.12 14.88
C HIS A 64 25.97 -4.50 14.87
N ASP A 65 26.24 -5.08 16.04
CA ASP A 65 26.89 -6.38 16.20
C ASP A 65 26.04 -7.57 15.69
N HIS A 66 24.74 -7.36 15.46
CA HIS A 66 23.80 -8.37 15.01
C HIS A 66 23.44 -8.23 13.52
N VAL A 67 23.96 -7.20 12.84
CA VAL A 67 23.70 -7.00 11.42
C VAL A 67 24.51 -7.99 10.60
N THR A 68 23.83 -8.72 9.72
CA THR A 68 24.50 -9.66 8.82
C THR A 68 25.20 -8.89 7.72
N ALA A 69 26.52 -9.08 7.57
CA ALA A 69 27.31 -8.48 6.50
C ALA A 69 27.35 -9.36 5.25
N THR A 70 27.22 -8.77 4.07
CA THR A 70 27.26 -9.44 2.76
C THR A 70 28.02 -8.60 1.74
N LEU A 71 28.40 -9.20 0.61
CA LEU A 71 29.11 -8.54 -0.49
C LEU A 71 28.18 -8.07 -1.63
N ILE A 72 26.87 -8.04 -1.40
CA ILE A 72 25.88 -7.66 -2.41
C ILE A 72 25.90 -6.13 -2.56
N GLU A 73 25.97 -5.61 -3.79
CA GLU A 73 25.99 -4.15 -4.04
C GLU A 73 24.60 -3.51 -3.91
N SER A 74 23.54 -4.22 -4.28
CA SER A 74 22.16 -3.71 -4.28
C SER A 74 21.17 -4.80 -3.87
N PRO A 75 20.91 -4.94 -2.55
CA PRO A 75 20.04 -5.97 -2.02
C PRO A 75 18.60 -5.85 -2.53
N VAL A 76 18.01 -6.99 -2.86
CA VAL A 76 16.59 -7.15 -3.23
C VAL A 76 15.85 -7.92 -2.15
N GLN A 77 14.51 -8.00 -2.23
CA GLN A 77 13.66 -8.64 -1.23
C GLN A 77 14.16 -10.03 -0.79
N THR A 78 14.57 -10.87 -1.74
CA THR A 78 15.01 -12.25 -1.47
C THR A 78 16.27 -12.34 -0.62
N ASP A 79 17.13 -11.32 -0.66
CA ASP A 79 18.35 -11.27 0.14
C ASP A 79 18.05 -11.12 1.64
N PHE A 80 16.82 -10.68 1.98
CA PHE A 80 16.35 -10.55 3.35
C PHE A 80 15.60 -11.77 3.85
N ASP A 81 15.20 -12.72 3.00
CA ASP A 81 14.30 -13.82 3.39
C ASP A 81 14.88 -14.68 4.52
N SER A 82 16.18 -14.94 4.48
CA SER A 82 16.91 -15.74 5.48
C SER A 82 17.30 -14.95 6.75
N LEU A 83 17.16 -13.63 6.75
CA LEU A 83 17.57 -12.79 7.87
C LEU A 83 16.52 -12.78 8.99
N PRO A 84 16.95 -12.74 10.26
CA PRO A 84 16.03 -12.64 11.39
C PRO A 84 15.34 -11.28 11.43
N PHE A 85 14.11 -11.25 11.95
CA PHE A 85 13.43 -9.99 12.28
C PHE A 85 13.90 -9.47 13.64
N PHE A 86 14.29 -8.20 13.67
CA PHE A 86 14.43 -7.41 14.88
C PHE A 86 13.08 -6.79 15.24
N ASN A 87 12.74 -6.77 16.53
CA ASN A 87 11.50 -6.21 17.04
C ASN A 87 11.81 -5.11 18.06
N TYR A 88 11.27 -3.91 17.84
CA TYR A 88 11.38 -2.78 18.76
C TYR A 88 10.04 -2.05 18.86
N GLN A 89 9.48 -1.96 20.07
CA GLN A 89 8.21 -1.27 20.34
C GLN A 89 7.05 -1.65 19.39
N GLY A 90 6.99 -2.94 19.00
CA GLY A 90 5.96 -3.44 18.08
C GLY A 90 6.24 -3.20 16.60
N ILE A 91 7.41 -2.66 16.24
CA ILE A 91 7.88 -2.50 14.87
C ILE A 91 8.89 -3.61 14.58
N SER A 92 8.64 -4.37 13.51
CA SER A 92 9.51 -5.44 13.04
C SER A 92 10.28 -5.00 11.81
N PHE A 93 11.60 -5.21 11.76
CA PHE A 93 12.45 -4.88 10.61
C PHE A 93 13.59 -5.88 10.47
N LYS A 94 14.24 -5.94 9.30
CA LYS A 94 15.46 -6.72 9.07
C LYS A 94 16.60 -5.77 8.71
N LEU A 95 17.82 -6.13 9.06
CA LEU A 95 19.02 -5.35 8.74
C LEU A 95 20.01 -6.20 7.95
N LEU A 96 20.61 -5.59 6.94
CA LEU A 96 21.64 -6.17 6.10
C LEU A 96 22.73 -5.11 5.89
N GLN A 97 23.98 -5.50 6.06
CA GLN A 97 25.11 -4.60 5.82
C GLN A 97 25.85 -5.04 4.56
N THR A 98 26.20 -4.07 3.74
CA THR A 98 27.12 -4.21 2.61
C THR A 98 28.41 -3.46 2.93
N PRO A 99 29.47 -3.55 2.10
CA PRO A 99 30.70 -2.81 2.35
C PRO A 99 30.52 -1.28 2.36
N PHE A 100 29.44 -0.77 1.76
CA PHE A 100 29.23 0.67 1.53
C PHE A 100 28.01 1.23 2.27
N SER A 101 27.07 0.39 2.70
CA SER A 101 25.79 0.85 3.22
C SER A 101 25.18 -0.17 4.17
N ILE A 102 24.31 0.32 5.04
CA ILE A 102 23.38 -0.52 5.79
C ILE A 102 22.00 -0.36 5.19
N TYR A 103 21.38 -1.50 4.91
CA TYR A 103 20.03 -1.62 4.41
C TYR A 103 19.10 -2.08 5.52
N ALA A 104 17.95 -1.45 5.61
CA ALA A 104 16.85 -1.89 6.44
C ALA A 104 15.69 -2.30 5.56
N TYR A 105 15.11 -3.44 5.88
CA TYR A 105 13.94 -3.99 5.23
C TYR A 105 12.75 -3.94 6.20
N GLY A 106 11.68 -3.31 5.74
CA GLY A 106 10.39 -3.28 6.42
C GLY A 106 9.32 -3.91 5.54
N THR A 107 8.36 -4.59 6.17
CA THR A 107 7.27 -5.26 5.45
C THR A 107 5.96 -5.14 6.22
N TYR A 108 4.86 -4.96 5.48
CA TYR A 108 3.50 -4.93 6.01
C TYR A 108 2.52 -5.33 4.91
N ASN A 109 1.60 -6.27 5.18
CA ASN A 109 0.58 -6.73 4.22
C ASN A 109 1.13 -7.04 2.81
N ASN A 110 2.24 -7.78 2.72
CA ASN A 110 2.95 -8.10 1.46
C ASN A 110 3.59 -6.92 0.71
N VAL A 111 3.46 -5.69 1.21
CA VAL A 111 4.22 -4.53 0.75
C VAL A 111 5.55 -4.49 1.50
N HIS A 112 6.64 -4.23 0.78
CA HIS A 112 7.97 -4.10 1.37
C HIS A 112 8.62 -2.77 1.02
N CYS A 113 9.53 -2.34 1.87
CA CYS A 113 10.39 -1.19 1.65
C CYS A 113 11.82 -1.57 2.05
N ILE A 114 12.77 -1.28 1.16
CA ILE A 114 14.20 -1.39 1.43
C ILE A 114 14.75 0.03 1.42
N LEU A 115 15.28 0.47 2.55
CA LEU A 115 15.92 1.77 2.68
C LEU A 115 17.40 1.56 2.98
N ASN A 116 18.25 2.46 2.51
CA ASN A 116 19.67 2.43 2.77
C ASN A 116 20.15 3.70 3.49
N LYS A 117 21.28 3.54 4.18
CA LYS A 117 22.08 4.62 4.73
C LYS A 117 23.53 4.31 4.45
N ASP A 118 24.28 5.29 3.98
CA ASP A 118 25.73 5.15 3.77
C ASP A 118 26.41 4.73 5.07
N TYR A 119 27.29 3.75 4.95
CA TYR A 119 28.06 3.21 6.07
C TYR A 119 29.50 3.73 5.97
N PRO A 120 29.95 4.59 6.92
CA PRO A 120 31.31 5.13 6.93
C PRO A 120 32.36 4.07 7.29
#